data_AF-A0A9W9ELJ8-F1
#
_entry.id   AF-A0A9W9ELJ8-F1
#
_cell.length_a   1.000
_cell.length_b   1.000
_cell.length_c   1.000
_cell.angle_alpha   90.00
_cell.angle_beta   90.00
_cell.angle_gamma   90.00
#
_symmetry.space_group_name_H-M   'P 1'
#
loop_
_entity.id
_entity.type
_entity.pdbx_description
1 polymer ?
#
loop_
_entity_poly.entity_id
_entity_poly.type
_entity_poly.pdbx_seq_one_letter_code
_entity_poly.pdbx_strand_id
1 'polypeptide(L)'
;MHFPVPPEGDWLTIIADLQPYVNLNDFSNELDILALKDGVRFIDDILMNGEGMKYIIGEDYPWPMPRDSDEEMDRVILDRSQTGFHPCGTTRLSQDIQQDVVDPELRVHGTKNLRMINASIIPVIPDCRIQNAVYMIGEKGADIIKDAHPSLYKGRK
;
A
#
# COMPACT_ATOMS: atom_id res chain seq x y z
N MET A 1 -9.10 19.25 -20.22
CA MET A 1 -7.69 19.43 -19.82
C MET A 1 -6.97 18.14 -20.15
N HIS A 2 -6.08 18.16 -21.14
CA HIS A 2 -5.18 17.05 -21.42
C HIS A 2 -4.05 17.16 -20.38
N PHE A 3 -3.96 16.20 -19.46
CA PHE A 3 -2.82 16.17 -18.57
C PHE A 3 -1.58 15.81 -19.39
N PRO A 4 -0.45 16.53 -19.22
CA PRO A 4 0.82 16.08 -19.77
C PRO A 4 1.13 14.70 -19.19
N VAL A 5 1.89 13.91 -19.95
CA VAL A 5 2.35 12.55 -19.63
C VAL A 5 2.43 12.30 -18.11
N PRO A 6 1.75 11.28 -17.58
CA PRO A 6 1.77 11.03 -16.13
C PRO A 6 3.22 10.85 -15.66
N PRO A 7 3.57 11.42 -14.49
CA PRO A 7 4.92 11.28 -13.94
C PRO A 7 5.26 9.80 -13.72
N GLU A 8 6.55 9.46 -13.83
CA GLU A 8 7.04 8.12 -13.49
C GLU A 8 6.72 7.79 -12.01
N GLY A 9 6.36 6.53 -11.75
CA GLY A 9 6.04 6.04 -10.41
C GLY A 9 4.55 6.11 -10.04
N ASP A 10 4.27 5.82 -8.77
CA ASP A 10 2.93 5.80 -8.20
C ASP A 10 2.46 7.24 -7.93
N TRP A 11 1.22 7.58 -8.28
CA TRP A 11 0.74 8.95 -8.09
C TRP A 11 -0.78 9.03 -7.91
N LEU A 12 -1.17 10.13 -7.27
CA LEU A 12 -2.56 10.56 -7.14
C LEU A 12 -2.64 12.05 -7.50
N THR A 13 -3.61 12.45 -8.32
CA THR A 13 -3.83 13.86 -8.68
C THR A 13 -5.25 14.31 -8.38
N ILE A 14 -5.40 15.58 -8.00
CA ILE A 14 -6.70 16.17 -7.65
C ILE A 14 -7.42 16.64 -8.92
N ILE A 15 -8.71 16.35 -8.99
CA ILE A 15 -9.66 17.05 -9.87
C ILE A 15 -10.65 17.77 -8.95
N ALA A 16 -10.86 19.07 -9.18
CA ALA A 16 -11.84 19.82 -8.37
C ALA A 16 -13.23 19.16 -8.48
N ASP A 17 -13.88 18.96 -7.33
CA ASP A 17 -15.23 18.41 -7.19
C ASP A 17 -15.46 16.98 -7.74
N LEU A 18 -14.39 16.25 -8.05
CA LEU A 18 -14.44 14.84 -8.50
C LEU A 18 -13.45 13.98 -7.70
N GLN A 19 -13.60 12.66 -7.83
CA GLN A 19 -12.59 11.73 -7.30
C GLN A 19 -11.24 11.99 -7.97
N PRO A 20 -10.12 11.82 -7.25
CA PRO A 20 -8.80 11.97 -7.83
C PRO A 20 -8.52 10.88 -8.87
N TYR A 21 -7.63 11.17 -9.81
CA TYR A 21 -7.00 10.10 -10.58
C TYR A 21 -6.01 9.37 -9.69
N VAL A 22 -6.00 8.04 -9.78
CA VAL A 22 -5.15 7.17 -8.96
C VAL A 22 -4.45 6.19 -9.88
N ASN A 23 -3.13 6.19 -9.84
CA ASN A 23 -2.29 5.19 -10.48
C ASN A 23 -1.49 4.46 -9.39
N LEU A 24 -1.79 3.18 -9.17
CA LEU A 24 -1.01 2.34 -8.26
C LEU A 24 0.35 1.96 -8.86
N ASN A 25 0.48 2.00 -10.18
CA ASN A 25 1.71 1.71 -10.90
C ASN A 25 2.29 0.31 -10.55
N ASP A 26 1.39 -0.64 -10.26
CA ASP A 26 1.72 -2.04 -9.98
C ASP A 26 2.55 -2.62 -11.14
N PHE A 27 3.58 -3.41 -10.82
CA PHE A 27 4.45 -4.10 -11.79
C PHE A 27 5.24 -3.20 -12.74
N SER A 28 5.47 -1.94 -12.37
CA SER A 28 6.40 -1.06 -13.10
C SER A 28 7.84 -1.58 -13.15
N ASN A 29 8.21 -2.49 -12.23
CA ASN A 29 9.48 -3.19 -12.21
C ASN A 29 9.28 -4.68 -12.55
N GLU A 30 10.05 -5.19 -13.52
CA GLU A 30 9.99 -6.60 -13.95
C GLU A 30 10.27 -7.58 -12.81
N LEU A 31 11.03 -7.17 -11.79
CA LEU A 31 11.31 -8.00 -10.62
C LEU A 31 10.04 -8.31 -9.81
N ASP A 32 9.04 -7.42 -9.82
CA ASP A 32 7.77 -7.67 -9.12
C ASP A 32 6.97 -8.79 -9.80
N ILE A 33 7.00 -8.84 -11.14
CA ILE A 33 6.38 -9.91 -11.92
C ILE A 33 7.09 -11.23 -11.66
N LEU A 34 8.43 -11.23 -11.66
CA LEU A 34 9.22 -12.43 -11.37
C LEU A 34 8.93 -12.96 -9.96
N ALA A 35 8.93 -12.07 -8.96
CA ALA A 35 8.65 -12.43 -7.57
C ALA A 35 7.23 -13.00 -7.41
N LEU A 36 6.23 -12.39 -8.05
CA LEU A 36 4.86 -12.88 -7.96
C LEU A 36 4.68 -14.22 -8.67
N LYS A 37 5.35 -14.45 -9.82
CA LYS A 37 5.36 -15.73 -10.52
C LYS A 37 5.93 -16.85 -9.65
N ASP A 38 7.05 -16.61 -8.99
CA ASP A 38 7.64 -17.58 -8.06
C ASP A 38 6.77 -17.77 -6.81
N GLY A 39 6.08 -16.72 -6.35
CA GLY A 39 5.07 -16.82 -5.30
C GLY A 39 3.90 -17.74 -5.68
N VAL A 40 3.40 -17.64 -6.92
CA VAL A 40 2.36 -18.55 -7.44
C VAL A 40 2.86 -19.98 -7.47
N ARG A 41 4.07 -20.23 -7.99
CA ARG A 41 4.69 -21.56 -8.01
C ARG A 41 4.85 -22.16 -6.62
N PHE A 42 5.25 -21.34 -5.65
CA PHE A 42 5.38 -21.76 -4.26
C PHE A 42 4.03 -22.20 -3.67
N ILE A 43 2.96 -21.43 -3.93
CA ILE A 43 1.62 -21.81 -3.50
C ILE A 43 1.14 -23.08 -4.21
N ASP A 44 1.38 -23.21 -5.51
CA ASP A 44 1.04 -24.42 -6.26
C ASP A 44 1.75 -25.66 -5.70
N ASP A 45 3.05 -25.59 -5.38
CA ASP A 45 3.78 -26.70 -4.79
C ASP A 45 3.19 -27.14 -3.44
N ILE A 46 2.87 -26.17 -2.57
CA ILE A 46 2.20 -26.45 -1.30
C ILE A 46 0.85 -27.14 -1.51
N LEU A 47 0.03 -26.64 -2.42
CA LEU A 47 -1.33 -27.12 -2.59
C LEU A 47 -1.41 -28.46 -3.35
N MET A 48 -0.57 -28.64 -4.37
CA MET A 48 -0.61 -29.80 -5.28
C MET A 48 0.29 -30.95 -4.84
N ASN A 49 1.41 -30.67 -4.18
CA ASN A 49 2.38 -31.70 -3.76
C ASN A 49 2.43 -31.89 -2.24
N GLY A 50 2.01 -30.88 -1.47
CA GLY A 50 1.96 -30.92 -0.01
C GLY A 50 1.02 -32.00 0.54
N GLU A 51 1.42 -32.61 1.66
CA GLU A 51 0.61 -33.62 2.32
C GLU A 51 -0.71 -33.01 2.85
N GLY A 52 -1.82 -33.73 2.65
CA GLY A 52 -3.15 -33.28 3.02
C GLY A 52 -3.87 -32.60 1.85
N MET A 53 -3.45 -31.38 1.49
CA MET A 53 -4.20 -30.57 0.52
C MET A 53 -4.29 -31.21 -0.87
N LYS A 54 -3.24 -31.90 -1.32
CA LYS A 54 -3.21 -32.57 -2.62
C LYS A 54 -4.31 -33.61 -2.84
N TYR A 55 -4.93 -34.10 -1.76
CA TYR A 55 -6.01 -35.08 -1.83
C TYR A 55 -7.41 -34.44 -1.92
N ILE A 56 -7.50 -33.12 -1.74
CA ILE A 56 -8.77 -32.37 -1.68
C ILE A 56 -8.86 -31.34 -2.79
N ILE A 57 -7.73 -30.80 -3.26
CA ILE A 57 -7.74 -29.81 -4.32
C ILE A 57 -8.31 -30.39 -5.63
N GLY A 58 -9.19 -29.61 -6.26
CA GLY A 58 -9.81 -29.97 -7.53
C GLY A 58 -9.07 -29.31 -8.70
N GLU A 59 -9.85 -28.90 -9.71
CA GLU A 59 -9.33 -28.20 -10.88
C GLU A 59 -9.19 -26.69 -10.61
N ASP A 60 -8.29 -26.05 -11.36
CA ASP A 60 -8.21 -24.59 -11.37
C ASP A 60 -9.50 -23.96 -11.90
N TYR A 61 -9.83 -22.78 -11.39
CA TYR A 61 -10.96 -21.98 -11.86
C TYR A 61 -10.51 -20.55 -12.16
N PRO A 62 -11.03 -19.90 -13.22
CA PRO A 62 -11.97 -20.42 -14.24
C PRO A 62 -11.36 -21.29 -15.35
N TRP A 63 -10.04 -21.45 -15.39
CA TRP A 63 -9.32 -22.31 -16.35
C TRP A 63 -7.95 -22.71 -15.76
N PRO A 64 -7.28 -23.74 -16.32
CA PRO A 64 -5.94 -24.16 -15.91
C PRO A 64 -4.90 -23.04 -15.96
N MET A 65 -4.11 -22.88 -14.89
CA MET A 65 -2.99 -21.95 -14.87
C MET A 65 -1.87 -22.43 -15.81
N PRO A 66 -1.26 -21.55 -16.64
CA PRO A 66 -0.22 -21.95 -17.60
C PRO A 66 1.15 -22.14 -16.94
N ARG A 67 1.23 -23.10 -16.01
CA ARG A 67 2.40 -23.31 -15.13
C ARG A 67 3.71 -23.61 -15.88
N ASP A 68 3.60 -24.18 -17.08
CA ASP A 68 4.74 -24.57 -17.91
C ASP A 68 5.22 -23.45 -18.87
N SER A 69 4.63 -22.25 -18.82
CA SER A 69 4.96 -21.14 -19.70
C SER A 69 5.13 -19.83 -18.93
N ASP A 70 6.39 -19.40 -18.78
CA ASP A 70 6.72 -18.11 -18.17
C ASP A 70 6.08 -16.92 -18.90
N GLU A 71 6.05 -16.95 -20.24
CA GLU A 71 5.46 -15.87 -21.03
C GLU A 71 3.95 -15.75 -20.79
N GLU A 72 3.25 -16.88 -20.70
CA GLU A 72 1.82 -16.88 -20.41
C GLU A 72 1.55 -16.48 -18.95
N MET A 73 2.41 -16.90 -18.02
CA MET A 73 2.33 -16.50 -16.61
C MET A 73 2.51 -14.99 -16.42
N ASP A 74 3.42 -14.35 -17.16
CA ASP A 74 3.60 -12.89 -17.09
C ASP A 74 2.31 -12.17 -17.49
N ARG A 75 1.62 -12.63 -18.55
CA ARG A 75 0.32 -12.07 -18.97
C ARG A 75 -0.76 -12.28 -17.91
N VAL A 76 -0.84 -13.49 -17.35
CA VAL A 76 -1.80 -13.81 -16.28
C VAL A 76 -1.60 -12.90 -15.07
N ILE A 77 -0.36 -12.65 -14.67
CA ILE A 77 -0.04 -11.75 -13.55
C ILE A 77 -0.56 -10.35 -13.83
N LEU A 78 -0.27 -9.80 -15.01
CA LEU A 78 -0.70 -8.45 -15.36
C LEU A 78 -2.23 -8.32 -15.45
N ASP A 79 -2.91 -9.32 -16.01
CA ASP A 79 -4.36 -9.28 -16.25
C ASP A 79 -5.21 -9.61 -15.00
N ARG A 80 -4.67 -10.39 -14.06
CA ARG A 80 -5.44 -10.90 -12.90
C ARG A 80 -5.06 -10.29 -11.57
N SER A 81 -3.96 -9.55 -11.52
CA SER A 81 -3.56 -8.89 -10.29
C SER A 81 -4.53 -7.78 -9.90
N GLN A 82 -4.61 -7.54 -8.60
CA GLN A 82 -5.47 -6.54 -8.00
C GLN A 82 -4.78 -5.99 -6.76
N THR A 83 -5.27 -4.85 -6.26
CA THR A 83 -4.75 -4.29 -5.02
C THR A 83 -4.90 -5.28 -3.85
N GLY A 84 -3.88 -5.32 -2.99
CA GLY A 84 -3.98 -5.93 -1.68
C GLY A 84 -4.85 -5.13 -0.70
N PHE A 85 -5.42 -3.99 -1.12
CA PHE A 85 -6.16 -3.02 -0.31
C PHE A 85 -5.29 -2.31 0.74
N HIS A 86 -4.03 -2.05 0.40
CA HIS A 86 -3.07 -1.37 1.28
C HIS A 86 -2.48 -0.08 0.69
N PRO A 87 -3.23 0.80 -0.01
CA PRO A 87 -2.68 2.06 -0.51
C PRO A 87 -2.22 2.95 0.65
N CYS A 88 -1.01 3.50 0.55
CA CYS A 88 -0.41 4.33 1.59
C CYS A 88 0.64 5.29 1.02
N GLY A 89 1.13 6.22 1.84
CA GLY A 89 2.35 6.97 1.53
C GLY A 89 2.22 8.14 0.55
N THR A 90 1.05 8.75 0.41
CA THR A 90 0.84 9.93 -0.46
C THR A 90 1.22 11.27 0.19
N THR A 91 1.44 11.31 1.51
CA THR A 91 1.92 12.48 2.26
C THR A 91 2.84 12.01 3.39
N ARG A 92 3.98 11.41 3.05
CA ARG A 92 4.76 10.59 3.99
C ARG A 92 5.37 11.45 5.09
N LEU A 93 5.71 10.78 6.19
CA LEU A 93 6.52 11.33 7.25
C LEU A 93 7.98 11.52 6.77
N SER A 94 8.54 12.70 6.99
CA SER A 94 9.91 13.08 6.65
C SER A 94 10.52 14.02 7.69
N GLN A 95 11.82 14.27 7.58
CA GLN A 95 12.50 15.25 8.45
C GLN A 95 12.37 16.69 7.92
N ASP A 96 12.14 16.86 6.62
CA ASP A 96 12.08 18.15 5.95
C ASP A 96 11.10 18.14 4.77
N ILE A 97 10.61 19.34 4.42
CA ILE A 97 9.65 19.57 3.33
C ILE A 97 10.21 19.21 1.94
N GLN A 98 11.53 19.24 1.75
CA GLN A 98 12.18 18.82 0.52
C GLN A 98 12.16 17.29 0.35
N GLN A 99 11.94 16.54 1.44
CA GLN A 99 11.84 15.09 1.41
C GLN A 99 10.39 14.63 1.25
N ASP A 100 9.48 15.16 2.06
CA ASP A 100 8.05 14.80 2.00
C ASP A 100 7.18 15.80 2.80
N VAL A 101 5.90 15.49 3.01
CA VAL A 101 4.85 16.44 3.41
C VAL A 101 4.73 16.67 4.93
N VAL A 102 5.03 15.67 5.75
CA VAL A 102 4.65 15.65 7.18
C VAL A 102 5.86 15.44 8.09
N ASP A 103 5.98 16.22 9.17
CA ASP A 103 7.08 16.09 10.14
C ASP A 103 6.89 14.93 11.14
N PRO A 104 7.89 14.61 12.00
CA PRO A 104 7.78 13.54 13.00
C PRO A 104 6.69 13.75 14.08
N GLU A 105 6.17 14.97 14.22
CA GLU A 105 5.06 15.35 15.10
C GLU A 105 3.72 15.36 14.35
N LEU A 106 3.71 14.75 13.16
CA LEU A 106 2.59 14.57 12.25
C LEU A 106 2.04 15.89 11.69
N ARG A 107 2.79 16.99 11.76
CA ARG A 107 2.39 18.31 11.27
C ARG A 107 2.73 18.46 9.80
N VAL A 108 1.84 19.08 9.02
CA VAL A 108 2.15 19.41 7.63
C VAL A 108 3.19 20.52 7.60
N HIS A 109 4.32 20.30 6.92
CA HIS A 109 5.39 21.28 6.84
C HIS A 109 4.90 22.64 6.32
N GLY A 110 5.41 23.73 6.90
CA GLY A 110 5.04 25.10 6.50
C GLY A 110 3.65 25.56 6.97
N THR A 111 2.90 24.72 7.69
CA THR A 111 1.57 25.06 8.20
C THR A 111 1.54 25.15 9.73
N LYS A 112 0.46 25.72 10.28
CA LYS A 112 0.19 25.75 11.73
C LYS A 112 -1.15 25.07 11.98
N ASN A 113 -1.24 24.34 13.10
CA ASN A 113 -2.47 23.69 13.56
C ASN A 113 -3.10 22.69 12.57
N LEU A 114 -2.30 22.10 11.67
CA LEU A 114 -2.73 21.06 10.74
C LEU A 114 -1.85 19.82 10.89
N ARG A 115 -2.47 18.65 11.00
CA ARG A 115 -1.81 17.34 11.10
C ARG A 115 -2.45 16.32 10.18
N MET A 116 -1.67 15.33 9.75
CA MET A 116 -2.13 14.17 8.97
C MET A 116 -1.95 12.90 9.80
N ILE A 117 -3.03 12.14 10.00
CA ILE A 117 -3.05 10.96 10.88
C ILE A 117 -3.87 9.85 10.19
N ASN A 118 -3.32 9.25 9.14
CA ASN A 118 -3.93 8.12 8.42
C ASN A 118 -2.84 7.35 7.62
N ALA A 119 -3.21 6.41 6.74
CA ALA A 119 -2.26 5.63 5.94
C ALA A 119 -1.35 6.45 5.02
N SER A 120 -1.72 7.68 4.64
CA SER A 120 -0.93 8.52 3.74
C SER A 120 0.43 8.91 4.32
N ILE A 121 0.61 8.87 5.65
CA ILE A 121 1.88 9.24 6.29
C ILE A 121 2.90 8.10 6.35
N ILE A 122 2.51 6.87 5.97
CA ILE A 122 3.38 5.69 6.04
C ILE A 122 4.55 5.89 5.06
N PRO A 123 5.81 5.96 5.55
CA PRO A 123 6.96 6.22 4.67
C PRO A 123 7.43 4.96 3.92
N VAL A 124 7.26 3.79 4.52
CA VAL A 124 7.55 2.47 3.95
C VAL A 124 6.40 1.55 4.35
N ILE A 125 5.80 0.87 3.37
CA ILE A 125 4.66 -0.01 3.60
C ILE A 125 5.07 -1.20 4.51
N PRO A 126 4.25 -1.57 5.52
CA PRO A 126 4.47 -2.80 6.28
C PRO A 126 4.36 -4.07 5.42
N ASP A 127 5.11 -5.11 5.75
CA ASP A 127 5.13 -6.41 5.04
C ASP A 127 3.85 -7.26 5.22
N CYS A 128 2.74 -6.67 5.66
CA CYS A 128 1.49 -7.36 5.93
C CYS A 128 0.28 -6.41 5.81
N ARG A 129 -0.91 -6.89 6.16
CA ARG A 129 -2.13 -6.07 6.13
C ARG A 129 -2.01 -4.84 7.03
N ILE A 130 -2.13 -3.65 6.45
CA ILE A 130 -1.70 -2.40 7.10
C ILE A 130 -2.66 -1.83 8.16
N GLN A 131 -3.83 -2.43 8.37
CA GLN A 131 -4.83 -1.91 9.32
C GLN A 131 -4.23 -1.68 10.71
N ASN A 132 -3.36 -2.57 11.18
CA ASN A 132 -2.72 -2.45 12.49
C ASN A 132 -1.83 -1.19 12.55
N ALA A 133 -1.01 -0.96 11.51
CA ALA A 133 -0.20 0.25 11.40
C ALA A 133 -1.06 1.53 11.35
N VAL A 134 -2.20 1.50 10.66
CA VAL A 134 -3.13 2.63 10.59
C VAL A 134 -3.72 2.95 11.97
N TYR A 135 -4.13 1.95 12.75
CA TYR A 135 -4.57 2.15 14.13
C TYR A 135 -3.44 2.71 15.01
N MET A 136 -2.21 2.18 14.91
CA MET A 136 -1.06 2.67 15.67
C MET A 136 -0.72 4.14 15.35
N ILE A 137 -0.86 4.56 14.09
CA ILE A 137 -0.74 5.96 13.68
C ILE A 137 -1.80 6.81 14.38
N GLY A 138 -3.05 6.33 14.42
CA GLY A 138 -4.14 6.98 15.14
C GLY A 138 -3.85 7.16 16.64
N GLU A 139 -3.43 6.10 17.31
CA GLU A 139 -3.10 6.12 18.75
C GLU A 139 -1.94 7.09 19.05
N LYS A 140 -0.82 6.97 18.32
CA LYS A 140 0.32 7.85 18.49
C LYS A 140 -0.01 9.30 18.17
N GLY A 141 -0.78 9.54 17.11
CA GLY A 141 -1.24 10.88 16.73
C GLY A 141 -2.14 11.52 17.80
N ALA A 142 -3.00 10.73 18.44
CA ALA A 142 -3.82 11.20 19.55
C ALA A 142 -2.96 11.62 20.75
N ASP A 143 -1.94 10.85 21.09
CA ASP A 143 -1.03 11.20 22.20
C ASP A 143 -0.20 12.46 21.90
N ILE A 144 0.34 12.60 20.67
CA ILE A 144 1.02 13.83 20.22
C ILE A 144 0.10 15.06 20.36
N ILE A 145 -1.20 14.92 20.05
CA ILE A 145 -2.17 16.00 20.22
C ILE A 145 -2.38 16.30 21.71
N LYS A 146 -2.55 15.27 22.56
CA LYS A 146 -2.75 15.47 24.00
C LYS A 146 -1.56 16.18 24.64
N ASP A 147 -0.34 15.77 24.28
CA ASP A 147 0.91 16.33 24.78
C ASP A 147 1.11 17.79 24.34
N ALA A 148 0.67 18.14 23.13
CA ALA A 148 0.68 19.52 22.65
C ALA A 148 -0.35 20.43 23.35
N HIS A 149 -1.36 19.86 24.00
CA HIS A 149 -2.45 20.60 24.66
C HIS A 149 -2.64 20.21 26.14
N PRO A 150 -1.61 20.37 27.00
CA PRO A 150 -1.66 19.90 28.38
C PRO A 150 -2.75 20.59 29.22
N SER A 151 -3.18 21.80 28.86
CA SER A 151 -4.30 22.50 29.53
C SER A 151 -5.64 21.79 29.38
N LEU A 152 -5.82 20.97 28.33
CA LEU A 152 -7.05 20.21 28.08
C LEU A 152 -6.98 18.79 28.63
N TYR A 153 -5.78 18.24 28.82
CA TYR A 153 -5.58 16.81 29.08
C TYR A 153 -4.84 16.48 30.39
N LYS A 154 -4.19 17.43 31.07
CA LYS A 154 -3.65 17.20 32.42
C LYS A 154 -4.78 16.91 33.41
N GLY A 155 -4.74 15.74 34.07
CA GLY A 155 -5.69 15.34 35.12
C GLY A 155 -6.63 14.18 34.76
N ARG A 156 -6.63 13.72 33.50
CA ARG A 156 -7.29 12.47 33.09
C ARG A 156 -6.28 11.32 33.13
N LYS A 157 -6.07 10.75 34.31
CA LYS A 157 -5.52 9.39 34.46
C LYS A 157 -6.62 8.48 34.96
#